data_AF-A0A940BDM7-F1
#
_entry.id   AF-A0A940BDM7-F1
#
_cell.length_a   1.000
_cell.length_b   1.000
_cell.length_c   1.000
_cell.angle_alpha   90.00
_cell.angle_beta   90.00
_cell.angle_gamma   90.00
#
_symmetry.space_group_name_H-M   'P 1'
#
loop_
_entity.id
_entity.type
_entity.pdbx_description
1 polymer ?
#
loop_
_entity_poly.entity_id
_entity_poly.type
_entity_poly.pdbx_seq_one_letter_code
_entity_poly.pdbx_strand_id
1 'polypeptide(L)'
;IRTLSLADTSEYGMLRMIVSDEELAKKVLKEAGFPVSITPVIAVRTNNKVGYMHDLLEKIPAEIANIEYMYTLPSEEGSVLILKVANPDKVEEALGN
;
A
#
# COMPACT_ATOMS: atom_id res chain seq x y z
N ILE A 1 15.28 1.31 0.29
CA ILE A 1 14.04 0.48 0.30
C ILE A 1 13.35 0.76 1.63
N ARG A 2 12.08 1.19 1.63
CA ARG A 2 11.36 1.52 2.88
C ARG A 2 10.56 0.34 3.43
N THR A 3 10.12 -0.58 2.57
CA THR A 3 9.50 -1.85 2.96
C THR A 3 9.58 -2.87 1.87
N LEU A 4 9.27 -4.12 2.23
CA LEU A 4 9.15 -5.24 1.34
C LEU A 4 8.07 -6.21 1.85
N SER A 5 7.17 -6.62 0.94
CA SER A 5 6.21 -7.69 1.20
C SER A 5 6.27 -8.70 0.06
N LEU A 6 6.40 -9.98 0.40
CA LEU A 6 6.38 -11.09 -0.55
C LEU A 6 5.09 -11.87 -0.33
N ALA A 7 4.20 -11.84 -1.32
CA ALA A 7 3.07 -12.76 -1.38
C ALA A 7 3.48 -13.94 -2.25
N ASP A 8 3.57 -15.13 -1.65
CA ASP A 8 4.02 -16.34 -2.34
C ASP A 8 2.83 -17.23 -2.71
N THR A 9 2.87 -17.80 -3.91
CA THR A 9 1.98 -18.86 -4.37
C THR A 9 2.85 -20.00 -4.91
N SER A 10 2.31 -21.20 -5.08
CA SER A 10 3.09 -22.35 -5.57
C SER A 10 3.71 -22.16 -6.96
N GLU A 11 3.28 -21.15 -7.72
CA GLU A 11 3.69 -20.93 -9.11
C GLU A 11 4.63 -19.72 -9.27
N TYR A 12 4.43 -18.67 -8.47
CA TYR A 12 5.28 -17.48 -8.48
C TYR A 12 5.15 -16.67 -7.18
N GLY A 13 6.25 -16.00 -6.81
CA GLY A 13 6.28 -14.99 -5.76
C GLY A 13 6.07 -13.59 -6.31
N MET A 14 5.21 -12.80 -5.67
CA MET A 14 4.99 -11.39 -5.99
C MET A 14 5.68 -10.50 -4.96
N LEU A 15 6.73 -9.81 -5.39
CA LEU A 15 7.45 -8.83 -4.58
C LEU A 15 6.82 -7.43 -4.71
N ARG A 16 6.32 -6.89 -3.60
CA ARG A 16 5.85 -5.49 -3.52
C ARG A 16 6.85 -4.64 -2.74
N MET A 17 7.20 -3.48 -3.30
CA MET A 17 8.19 -2.57 -2.73
C MET A 17 7.65 -1.14 -2.70
N ILE A 18 7.87 -0.45 -1.58
CA ILE A 18 7.77 1.02 -1.52
C ILE A 18 9.20 1.58 -1.54
N VAL A 19 9.48 2.34 -2.59
CA VAL A 19 10.79 2.93 -2.88
C VAL A 19 10.69 4.45 -2.91
N SER A 20 11.82 5.14 -2.85
CA SER A 20 11.87 6.60 -2.93
C SER A 20 11.81 7.14 -4.36
N ASP A 21 12.07 6.29 -5.36
CA ASP A 21 12.03 6.61 -6.78
C ASP A 21 11.54 5.37 -7.54
N GLU A 22 10.25 5.33 -7.83
CA GLU A 22 9.59 4.20 -8.49
C GLU A 22 10.01 4.03 -9.95
N GLU A 23 10.32 5.13 -10.65
CA GLU A 23 10.70 5.08 -12.06
C GLU A 23 12.13 4.54 -12.23
N LEU A 24 13.07 4.99 -11.38
CA LEU A 24 14.41 4.42 -11.35
C LEU A 24 14.38 2.93 -10.97
N ALA A 25 13.61 2.56 -9.95
CA ALA A 25 13.49 1.16 -9.53
C ALA A 25 12.91 0.28 -10.66
N LYS A 26 11.83 0.73 -11.31
CA LYS A 26 11.23 0.05 -12.47
C LYS A 26 12.22 -0.08 -13.62
N LYS A 27 12.99 0.97 -13.92
CA LYS A 27 14.01 0.94 -14.98
C LYS A 27 15.06 -0.14 -14.70
N VAL A 28 15.71 -0.07 -13.54
CA VAL A 28 16.80 -1.00 -13.17
C VAL A 28 16.33 -2.46 -13.13
N LEU A 29 15.13 -2.71 -12.57
CA LEU A 29 14.59 -4.06 -12.49
C LEU A 29 14.19 -4.62 -13.86
N LYS A 30 13.64 -3.78 -14.75
CA LYS A 30 13.37 -4.18 -16.13
C LYS A 30 14.64 -4.47 -16.91
N GLU A 31 15.69 -3.66 -16.74
CA GLU A 31 17.01 -3.89 -17.35
C GLU A 31 17.64 -5.21 -16.85
N ALA A 32 17.37 -5.59 -15.60
CA ALA A 32 17.79 -6.87 -15.03
C ALA A 32 16.89 -8.07 -15.42
N GLY A 33 15.87 -7.86 -16.27
CA GLY A 33 15.00 -8.93 -16.80
C GLY A 33 13.80 -9.29 -15.93
N PHE A 34 13.49 -8.52 -14.89
CA PHE A 34 12.32 -8.78 -14.05
C PHE A 34 11.04 -8.13 -14.64
N PRO A 35 9.89 -8.84 -14.63
CA PRO A 35 8.60 -8.22 -14.92
C PRO A 35 8.21 -7.28 -13.77
N VAL A 36 7.95 -6.01 -14.08
CA VAL A 36 7.63 -4.98 -13.07
C VAL A 36 6.44 -4.13 -13.50
N SER A 37 5.52 -3.92 -12.55
CA SER A 37 4.41 -2.97 -12.63
C SER A 37 4.50 -1.93 -11.51
N ILE A 38 4.11 -0.69 -11.79
CA ILE A 38 3.84 0.33 -10.77
C ILE A 38 2.35 0.27 -10.45
N THR A 39 2.02 0.32 -9.16
CA THR A 39 0.64 0.26 -8.69
C THR A 39 0.37 1.43 -7.75
N PRO A 40 -0.61 2.31 -8.05
CA PRO A 40 -1.04 3.36 -7.14
C PRO A 40 -1.61 2.78 -5.85
N VAL A 41 -1.26 3.40 -4.72
CA VAL A 41 -1.71 3.03 -3.38
C VAL A 41 -1.90 4.29 -2.54
N ILE A 42 -2.77 4.21 -1.54
CA ILE A 42 -2.98 5.29 -0.56
C ILE A 42 -2.09 5.03 0.65
N ALA A 43 -1.46 6.09 1.18
CA ALA A 43 -0.69 6.04 2.41
C ALA A 43 -1.41 6.83 3.53
N VAL A 44 -1.79 6.15 4.60
CA VAL A 44 -2.49 6.74 5.75
C VAL A 44 -1.59 6.69 6.97
N ARG A 45 -1.29 7.84 7.57
CA ARG A 45 -0.54 7.89 8.84
C ARG A 45 -1.44 7.40 9.97
N THR A 46 -0.96 6.42 10.73
CA THR A 46 -1.68 5.89 11.88
C THR A 46 -1.01 6.35 13.18
N ASN A 47 -1.79 6.44 14.25
CA ASN A 47 -1.31 6.81 15.58
C ASN A 47 -0.99 5.58 16.47
N ASN A 48 -0.89 4.38 15.89
CA ASN A 48 -0.64 3.11 16.59
C ASN A 48 -1.55 2.86 17.81
N LYS A 49 -2.79 3.37 17.80
CA LYS A 49 -3.78 3.09 18.84
C LYS A 49 -4.58 1.82 18.52
N VAL A 50 -4.86 1.04 19.56
CA VAL A 50 -5.84 -0.06 19.48
C VAL A 50 -7.16 0.50 18.97
N GLY A 51 -7.80 -0.19 18.02
CA GLY A 51 -9.06 0.24 17.41
C GLY A 51 -8.92 1.19 16.22
N TYR A 52 -7.75 1.78 15.97
CA TYR A 52 -7.57 2.74 14.87
C TYR A 52 -7.96 2.17 13.49
N MET A 53 -7.67 0.89 13.23
CA MET A 53 -8.05 0.25 11.98
C MET A 53 -9.57 0.09 11.85
N HIS A 54 -10.28 -0.15 12.97
CA HIS A 54 -11.74 -0.16 12.97
C HIS A 54 -12.29 1.23 12.67
N ASP A 55 -11.82 2.26 13.38
CA ASP A 55 -12.22 3.65 13.15
C ASP A 55 -11.96 4.11 11.71
N LEU A 56 -10.85 3.65 11.11
CA LEU A 56 -10.49 3.94 9.72
C LEU A 56 -11.45 3.26 8.75
N LEU A 57 -11.73 1.97 8.97
CA LEU A 57 -12.62 1.19 8.11
C LEU A 57 -14.08 1.64 8.23
N GLU A 58 -14.51 2.18 9.38
CA GLU A 58 -15.85 2.78 9.50
C GLU A 58 -16.01 4.04 8.65
N LYS A 59 -14.93 4.80 8.44
CA LYS A 59 -14.94 5.99 7.59
C LYS A 59 -14.98 5.67 6.10
N ILE A 60 -14.51 4.49 5.71
CA ILE A 60 -14.46 4.07 4.31
C ILE A 60 -15.68 3.17 4.06
N PRO A 61 -16.73 3.65 3.35
CA PRO A 61 -17.91 2.84 3.09
C PRO A 61 -17.52 1.51 2.45
N ALA A 62 -18.12 0.40 2.88
CA ALA A 62 -17.78 -0.93 2.39
C ALA A 62 -17.91 -1.06 0.85
N GLU A 63 -18.85 -0.31 0.27
CA GLU A 63 -19.09 -0.20 -1.18
C GLU A 63 -17.92 0.46 -1.95
N ILE A 64 -17.12 1.26 -1.26
CA ILE A 64 -16.00 2.04 -1.81
C ILE A 64 -14.66 1.37 -1.50
N ALA A 65 -14.55 0.72 -0.33
CA ALA A 65 -13.29 0.25 0.21
C ALA A 65 -12.58 -0.77 -0.69
N ASN A 66 -13.33 -1.72 -1.27
CA ASN A 66 -12.84 -2.92 -1.98
C ASN A 66 -11.31 -3.11 -1.89
N ILE A 67 -10.85 -3.46 -0.69
CA ILE A 67 -9.43 -3.48 -0.32
C ILE A 67 -8.83 -4.74 -0.91
N GLU A 68 -7.92 -4.58 -1.88
CA GLU A 68 -7.23 -5.71 -2.50
C GLU A 68 -6.13 -6.26 -1.60
N TYR A 69 -5.35 -5.35 -1.00
CA TYR A 69 -4.33 -5.68 0.00
C TYR A 69 -3.94 -4.45 0.82
N MET A 70 -3.40 -4.70 2.01
CA MET A 70 -2.85 -3.68 2.88
C MET A 70 -1.61 -4.17 3.62
N TYR A 71 -0.72 -3.24 3.98
CA TYR A 71 0.42 -3.53 4.84
C TYR A 71 0.87 -2.27 5.58
N THR A 72 1.55 -2.47 6.72
CA THR A 72 2.03 -1.38 7.57
C THR A 72 3.53 -1.13 7.36
N LEU A 73 3.90 0.14 7.37
CA LEU A 73 5.28 0.62 7.38
C LEU A 73 5.61 1.22 8.74
N PRO A 74 6.73 0.86 9.37
CA PRO A 74 7.22 1.63 10.50
C PRO A 74 7.62 3.05 10.05
N SER A 75 7.32 4.05 10.87
CA SER A 75 7.76 5.44 10.68
C SER A 75 8.22 6.03 12.01
N GLU A 76 9.00 7.12 11.97
CA GLU A 76 9.50 7.78 13.19
C GLU A 76 8.36 8.27 14.10
N GLU A 77 7.22 8.65 13.52
CA GLU A 77 6.03 9.15 14.23
C GLU A 77 4.95 8.08 14.45
N GLY A 78 5.24 6.80 14.18
CA GLY A 78 4.29 5.72 14.38
C GLY A 78 4.34 4.67 13.27
N SER A 79 3.24 4.51 12.55
CA SER A 79 3.20 3.66 11.36
C SER A 79 2.39 4.29 10.23
N VAL A 80 2.69 3.87 9.01
CA VAL A 80 1.93 4.25 7.82
C VAL A 80 1.25 3.00 7.29
N LEU A 81 -0.06 3.04 7.15
CA LEU A 81 -0.82 2.01 6.48
C LEU A 81 -0.83 2.28 4.98
N ILE A 82 -0.42 1.30 4.19
CA ILE A 82 -0.50 1.33 2.74
C ILE A 82 -1.70 0.51 2.31
N LEU A 83 -2.58 1.12 1.51
CA LEU A 83 -3.85 0.55 1.08
C LEU A 83 -3.88 0.50 -0.45
N LYS A 84 -4.05 -0.70 -1.00
CA LYS A 84 -4.53 -0.84 -2.38
C LYS A 84 -6.03 -1.05 -2.36
N VAL A 85 -6.73 -0.11 -2.97
CA VAL A 85 -8.19 -0.10 -3.12
C VAL A 85 -8.57 0.01 -4.59
N ALA A 86 -9.80 -0.40 -4.92
CA ALA A 86 -10.31 -0.28 -6.29
C ALA A 86 -10.54 1.19 -6.70
N ASN A 87 -10.95 2.05 -5.77
CA ASN A 87 -11.30 3.45 -6.04
C ASN A 87 -10.52 4.40 -5.12
N PRO A 88 -9.24 4.68 -5.41
CA PRO A 88 -8.39 5.47 -4.51
C PRO A 88 -8.95 6.87 -4.24
N ASP A 89 -9.39 7.59 -5.28
CA ASP A 89 -9.91 8.96 -5.15
C ASP A 89 -11.09 9.06 -4.16
N LYS A 90 -12.02 8.11 -4.21
CA LYS A 90 -13.18 8.07 -3.29
C LYS A 90 -12.77 7.75 -1.85
N VAL A 91 -11.73 6.94 -1.68
CA VAL A 91 -11.21 6.61 -0.35
C VAL A 91 -10.46 7.81 0.23
N GLU A 92 -9.69 8.54 -0.58
CA GLU A 92 -9.04 9.78 -0.14
C GLU A 92 -10.06 10.83 0.30
N GLU A 93 -11.14 11.02 -0.48
CA GLU A 93 -12.26 11.91 -0.12
C GLU A 93 -12.92 11.50 1.20
N ALA A 94 -13.20 10.20 1.39
CA ALA A 94 -13.80 9.67 2.62
C ALA A 94 -12.88 9.82 3.85
N LEU A 95 -11.56 9.82 3.64
CA LEU A 95 -10.57 10.03 4.69
C LEU A 95 -10.32 11.51 4.99
N GLY A 96 -10.84 12.43 4.17
CA GLY A 96 -10.64 13.87 4.31
C GLY A 96 -9.21 14.33 3.99
N ASN A 97 -8.52 13.61 3.10
CA ASN A 97 -7.17 13.94 2.62
C ASN A 97 -7.22 14.67 1.28
#